data_AF-A0A3B0VRM7-F1
#
_entry.id   AF-A0A3B0VRM7-F1
#
_cell.length_a   1.000
_cell.length_b   1.000
_cell.length_c   1.000
_cell.angle_alpha   90.00
_cell.angle_beta   90.00
_cell.angle_gamma   90.00
#
_symmetry.space_group_name_H-M   'P 1'
#
loop_
_entity.id
_entity.type
_entity.pdbx_description
1 polymer ?
#
loop_
_entity_poly.entity_id
_entity_poly.type
_entity_poly.pdbx_seq_one_letter_code
_entity_poly.pdbx_strand_id
1 'polypeptide(L)'
;MSKQAVHIEVMPLRVPLKLTFRHAGASRNEGKSIWIRAKRNGVEGFGEGCPRDYVAGDGLGSSIRWIQKTFPNGEVRFDTFDDVQDWTEQNSTVIDSYPSAWCAMEMALLDLFSRE
;
A
#
# COMPACT_ATOMS: atom_id res chain seq x y z
N MET A 1 17.18 8.02 -20.53
CA MET A 1 15.84 7.84 -21.14
C MET A 1 14.84 7.87 -20.00
N SER A 2 13.78 8.69 -20.06
CA SER A 2 12.73 8.68 -19.03
C SER A 2 12.11 7.29 -19.00
N LYS A 3 12.08 6.61 -17.84
CA LYS A 3 11.29 5.39 -17.71
C LYS A 3 9.79 5.77 -17.81
N GLN A 4 8.97 4.82 -18.26
CA GLN A 4 7.52 4.97 -18.25
C GLN A 4 7.02 5.07 -16.79
N ALA A 5 5.89 5.75 -16.56
CA ALA A 5 5.26 5.76 -15.25
C ALA A 5 4.89 4.33 -14.79
N VAL A 6 4.98 4.09 -13.49
CA VAL A 6 4.44 2.89 -12.86
C VAL A 6 2.92 3.06 -12.75
N HIS A 7 2.16 2.05 -13.17
CA HIS A 7 0.72 2.01 -12.97
C HIS A 7 0.39 1.17 -11.74
N ILE A 8 -0.42 1.70 -10.83
CA ILE A 8 -0.82 1.03 -9.59
C ILE A 8 -2.32 0.71 -9.59
N GLU A 9 -2.66 -0.49 -9.14
CA GLU A 9 -4.02 -0.93 -8.87
C GLU A 9 -4.16 -1.18 -7.36
N VAL A 10 -5.12 -0.51 -6.71
CA VAL A 10 -5.41 -0.66 -5.28
C VAL A 10 -6.69 -1.47 -5.07
N MET A 11 -6.58 -2.55 -4.30
CA MET A 11 -7.69 -3.48 -4.05
C MET A 11 -7.85 -3.77 -2.56
N PRO A 12 -9.07 -3.73 -2.01
CA PRO A 12 -9.33 -4.28 -0.69
C PRO A 12 -9.30 -5.81 -0.75
N LEU A 13 -8.58 -6.44 0.16
CA LEU A 13 -8.61 -7.88 0.37
C LEU A 13 -9.30 -8.20 1.70
N ARG A 14 -10.23 -9.16 1.66
CA ARG A 14 -10.98 -9.64 2.82
C ARG A 14 -10.96 -11.15 2.84
N VAL A 15 -10.45 -11.72 3.93
CA VAL A 15 -10.26 -13.16 4.08
C VAL A 15 -10.96 -13.64 5.34
N PRO A 16 -11.97 -14.52 5.25
CA PRO A 16 -12.57 -15.14 6.42
C PRO A 16 -11.53 -15.92 7.23
N LEU A 17 -11.51 -15.71 8.54
CA LEU A 17 -10.66 -16.47 9.46
C LEU A 17 -11.39 -17.72 9.94
N LYS A 18 -10.67 -18.83 10.05
CA LYS A 18 -11.23 -20.11 10.56
C LYS A 18 -11.74 -20.03 12.00
N LEU A 19 -11.21 -19.09 12.77
CA LEU A 19 -11.54 -18.87 14.18
C LEU A 19 -11.67 -17.36 14.43
N THR A 20 -12.47 -16.99 15.43
CA THR A 20 -12.54 -15.60 15.89
C THR A 20 -11.30 -15.30 16.73
N PHE A 21 -10.49 -14.35 16.28
CA PHE A 21 -9.34 -13.84 17.03
C PHE A 21 -9.78 -12.73 17.99
N ARG A 22 -9.50 -12.91 19.29
CA ARG A 22 -9.87 -11.96 20.36
C ARG A 22 -8.64 -11.57 21.15
N HIS A 23 -8.48 -10.28 21.40
CA HIS A 23 -7.51 -9.71 22.33
C HIS A 23 -8.12 -8.48 23.02
N ALA A 24 -7.37 -7.84 23.93
CA ALA A 24 -7.88 -6.73 24.74
C ALA A 24 -8.41 -5.53 23.93
N GLY A 25 -7.93 -5.33 22.70
CA GLY A 25 -8.29 -4.19 21.86
C GLY A 25 -9.33 -4.47 20.77
N ALA A 26 -9.59 -5.74 20.43
CA ALA A 26 -10.52 -6.08 19.35
C ALA A 26 -10.93 -7.57 19.33
N SER A 27 -12.04 -7.84 18.65
CA SER A 27 -12.49 -9.18 18.27
C SER A 27 -12.80 -9.20 16.78
N ARG A 28 -12.26 -10.17 16.03
CA ARG A 28 -12.47 -10.27 14.57
C ARG A 28 -12.54 -11.71 14.10
N ASN A 29 -13.29 -11.94 13.03
CA ASN A 29 -13.36 -13.21 12.29
C ASN A 29 -12.99 -13.03 10.80
N GLU A 30 -12.48 -11.86 10.42
CA GLU A 30 -12.06 -11.52 9.06
C GLU A 30 -10.70 -10.83 9.12
N GLY A 31 -9.78 -11.25 8.24
CA GLY A 31 -8.58 -10.50 7.88
C GLY A 31 -8.92 -9.46 6.82
N LYS A 32 -8.43 -8.24 7.01
CA LYS A 32 -8.61 -7.12 6.08
C LYS A 32 -7.23 -6.61 5.66
N SER A 33 -7.02 -6.35 4.39
CA SER A 33 -5.78 -5.74 3.91
C SER A 33 -6.02 -4.91 2.66
N ILE A 34 -5.03 -4.11 2.33
CA ILE A 34 -4.88 -3.42 1.06
C ILE A 34 -3.87 -4.23 0.27
N TRP A 35 -4.23 -4.58 -0.95
CA TRP A 35 -3.34 -5.20 -1.91
C TRP A 35 -3.06 -4.20 -3.03
N ILE A 36 -1.79 -3.97 -3.32
CA ILE A 36 -1.32 -3.12 -4.41
C ILE A 36 -0.65 -4.00 -5.45
N ARG A 37 -0.98 -3.74 -6.71
CA ARG A 37 -0.25 -4.26 -7.87
C ARG A 37 0.37 -3.08 -8.61
N ALA A 38 1.69 -3.06 -8.70
CA ALA A 38 2.46 -2.08 -9.46
C ALA A 38 2.90 -2.71 -10.80
N LYS A 39 2.79 -1.96 -11.90
CA LYS A 39 3.11 -2.45 -13.25
C LYS A 39 3.94 -1.42 -14.01
N ARG A 40 4.98 -1.88 -14.69
CA ARG A 40 5.75 -1.07 -15.64
C ARG A 40 6.41 -1.98 -16.67
N ASN A 41 6.33 -1.62 -17.96
CA ASN A 41 7.01 -2.34 -19.05
C ASN A 41 6.77 -3.87 -19.08
N GLY A 42 5.57 -4.33 -18.68
CA GLY A 42 5.25 -5.75 -18.63
C GLY A 42 5.76 -6.51 -17.40
N VAL A 43 6.48 -5.84 -16.49
CA VAL A 43 6.88 -6.36 -15.18
C VAL A 43 5.84 -5.93 -14.13
N GLU A 44 5.62 -6.79 -13.14
CA GLU A 44 4.67 -6.55 -12.06
C GLU A 44 5.29 -6.82 -10.69
N GLY A 45 4.97 -5.94 -9.73
CA GLY A 45 5.28 -6.07 -8.32
C GLY A 45 4.02 -6.00 -7.46
N PHE A 46 4.08 -6.63 -6.29
CA PHE A 46 2.93 -6.74 -5.38
C PHE A 46 3.29 -6.36 -3.96
N GLY A 47 2.36 -5.70 -3.29
CA GLY A 47 2.51 -5.30 -1.90
C GLY A 47 1.22 -5.44 -1.12
N GLU A 48 1.34 -5.76 0.16
CA GLU A 48 0.21 -5.89 1.07
C GLU A 48 0.43 -5.04 2.32
N GLY A 49 -0.62 -4.34 2.74
CA GLY A 49 -0.66 -3.62 4.01
C GLY A 49 -1.93 -3.95 4.78
N CYS A 50 -1.84 -3.98 6.11
CA CYS A 50 -2.96 -4.41 6.96
C CYS A 50 -3.47 -3.27 7.86
N PRO A 51 -4.27 -2.31 7.36
CA PRO A 51 -4.82 -1.23 8.18
C PRO A 51 -5.59 -1.75 9.39
N ARG A 52 -5.24 -1.27 10.58
CA ARG A 52 -5.89 -1.62 11.84
C ARG A 52 -6.01 -0.36 12.69
N ASP A 53 -7.23 0.16 12.80
CA ASP A 53 -7.53 1.36 13.60
C ASP A 53 -7.03 1.24 15.06
N TYR A 54 -7.07 0.02 15.62
CA TYR A 54 -6.65 -0.28 17.00
C TYR A 54 -5.17 -0.69 17.16
N VAL A 55 -4.37 -0.64 16.09
CA VAL A 55 -2.91 -0.93 16.14
C VAL A 55 -2.11 0.16 15.44
N ALA A 56 -2.37 0.34 14.14
CA ALA A 56 -1.64 1.25 13.27
C ALA A 56 -2.33 2.62 13.13
N GLY A 57 -3.59 2.74 13.57
CA GLY A 57 -4.37 3.98 13.54
C GLY A 57 -5.05 4.25 12.20
N ASP A 58 -4.69 3.54 11.14
CA ASP A 58 -5.30 3.68 9.81
C ASP A 58 -6.37 2.62 9.53
N GLY A 59 -7.42 3.08 8.84
CA GLY A 59 -8.57 2.24 8.46
C GLY A 59 -8.56 1.88 6.98
N LEU A 60 -9.09 0.70 6.64
CA LEU A 60 -9.06 0.19 5.26
C LEU A 60 -9.63 1.17 4.24
N GLY A 61 -10.83 1.71 4.51
CA GLY A 61 -11.50 2.60 3.57
C GLY A 61 -10.83 3.97 3.44
N SER A 62 -10.35 4.55 4.54
CA SER A 62 -9.63 5.84 4.50
C SER A 62 -8.28 5.72 3.81
N SER A 63 -7.58 4.62 4.05
CA SER A 63 -6.30 4.29 3.43
C SER A 63 -6.40 4.12 1.92
N ILE A 64 -7.42 3.39 1.41
CA ILE A 64 -7.66 3.27 -0.04
C ILE A 64 -7.96 4.64 -0.66
N ARG A 65 -8.83 5.44 -0.03
CA ARG A 65 -9.14 6.79 -0.50
C ARG A 65 -7.91 7.70 -0.51
N TRP A 66 -7.03 7.56 0.47
CA TRP A 66 -5.77 8.29 0.52
C TRP A 66 -4.89 7.91 -0.68
N ILE A 67 -4.65 6.62 -0.94
CA ILE A 67 -3.88 6.18 -2.12
C ILE A 67 -4.47 6.74 -3.42
N GLN A 68 -5.78 6.63 -3.61
CA GLN A 68 -6.47 7.12 -4.82
C GLN A 68 -6.39 8.64 -4.98
N LYS A 69 -6.39 9.40 -3.88
CA LYS A 69 -6.24 10.85 -3.89
C LYS A 69 -4.79 11.26 -4.18
N THR A 70 -3.84 10.55 -3.60
CA THR A 70 -2.40 10.83 -3.74
C THR A 70 -1.89 10.50 -5.13
N PHE A 71 -2.35 9.39 -5.71
CA PHE A 71 -1.97 8.92 -7.04
C PHE A 71 -3.20 8.84 -7.95
N PRO A 72 -3.72 9.99 -8.41
CA PRO A 72 -4.88 10.01 -9.28
C PRO A 72 -4.56 9.24 -10.57
N ASN A 73 -5.54 8.48 -11.06
CA ASN A 73 -5.41 7.58 -12.21
C ASN A 73 -4.42 6.41 -12.01
N GLY A 74 -3.89 6.23 -10.80
CA GLY A 74 -2.93 5.17 -10.50
C GLY A 74 -1.58 5.35 -11.19
N GLU A 75 -1.22 6.55 -11.64
CA GLU A 75 0.10 6.80 -12.22
C GLU A 75 1.08 7.30 -11.15
N VAL A 76 2.25 6.68 -11.10
CA VAL A 76 3.33 7.00 -10.16
C VAL A 76 4.63 7.18 -10.94
N ARG A 77 5.36 8.27 -10.67
CA ARG A 77 6.66 8.56 -11.30
C ARG A 77 7.79 8.35 -10.32
N PHE A 78 8.09 7.09 -10.04
CA PHE A 78 9.29 6.66 -9.31
C PHE A 78 10.10 5.77 -10.22
N ASP A 79 11.31 6.20 -10.60
CA ASP A 79 12.18 5.48 -11.54
C ASP A 79 13.16 4.56 -10.80
N THR A 80 13.46 4.89 -9.56
CA THR A 80 14.44 4.27 -8.67
C THR A 80 13.89 4.10 -7.25
N PHE A 81 14.60 3.34 -6.43
CA PHE A 81 14.30 3.25 -5.00
C PHE A 81 14.52 4.59 -4.29
N ASP A 82 15.53 5.37 -4.70
CA ASP A 82 15.82 6.69 -4.13
C ASP A 82 14.61 7.64 -4.28
N ASP A 83 13.90 7.60 -5.41
CA ASP A 83 12.67 8.40 -5.60
C ASP A 83 11.58 8.06 -4.56
N VAL A 84 11.49 6.78 -4.17
CA VAL A 84 10.53 6.31 -3.15
C VAL A 84 10.97 6.77 -1.77
N GLN A 85 12.27 6.72 -1.47
CA GLN A 85 12.82 7.23 -0.21
C GLN A 85 12.60 8.74 -0.07
N ASP A 86 12.93 9.51 -1.10
CA ASP A 86 12.74 10.96 -1.13
C ASP A 86 11.27 11.33 -0.92
N TRP A 87 10.35 10.63 -1.59
CA TRP A 87 8.92 10.84 -1.40
C TRP A 87 8.49 10.49 0.03
N THR A 88 9.01 9.40 0.60
CA THR A 88 8.71 8.96 1.97
C THR A 88 9.12 10.03 2.99
N GLU A 89 10.33 10.57 2.87
CA GLU A 89 10.85 11.59 3.77
C GLU A 89 10.00 12.87 3.70
N GLN A 90 9.69 13.32 2.48
CA GLN A 90 8.89 14.53 2.24
C GLN A 90 7.43 14.39 2.71
N ASN A 91 6.90 13.17 2.79
CA ASN A 91 5.50 12.88 3.12
C ASN A 91 5.33 12.14 4.45
N SER A 92 6.37 12.05 5.27
CA SER A 92 6.39 11.31 6.56
C SER A 92 5.16 11.59 7.43
N THR A 93 4.80 12.85 7.65
CA THR A 93 3.62 13.22 8.46
C THR A 93 2.31 12.64 7.94
N VAL A 94 2.10 12.60 6.62
CA VAL A 94 0.86 12.03 6.04
C VAL A 94 0.94 10.50 6.00
N ILE A 95 2.13 9.93 5.81
CA ILE A 95 2.36 8.49 5.90
C ILE A 95 2.06 7.99 7.31
N ASP A 96 2.44 8.72 8.35
CA ASP A 96 2.14 8.38 9.75
C ASP A 96 0.62 8.30 10.03
N SER A 97 -0.21 8.94 9.19
CA SER A 97 -1.67 8.82 9.26
C SER A 97 -2.23 7.60 8.51
N TYR A 98 -1.46 7.01 7.60
CA TYR A 98 -1.82 5.88 6.74
C TYR A 98 -0.67 4.86 6.56
N PRO A 99 -0.01 4.41 7.66
CA PRO A 99 1.26 3.68 7.55
C PRO A 99 1.10 2.33 6.86
N SER A 100 -0.04 1.65 7.05
CA SER A 100 -0.30 0.37 6.40
C SER A 100 -0.55 0.54 4.91
N ALA A 101 -1.18 1.64 4.49
CA ALA A 101 -1.37 1.94 3.07
C ALA A 101 -0.04 2.27 2.38
N TRP A 102 0.84 3.05 3.02
CA TRP A 102 2.17 3.30 2.47
C TRP A 102 3.01 2.03 2.40
N CYS A 103 2.97 1.19 3.44
CA CYS A 103 3.65 -0.11 3.44
C CYS A 103 3.21 -0.98 2.24
N ALA A 104 1.91 -1.04 1.92
CA ALA A 104 1.42 -1.77 0.74
C ALA A 104 1.99 -1.21 -0.57
N MET A 105 2.07 0.11 -0.68
CA MET A 105 2.61 0.83 -1.85
C MET A 105 4.12 0.60 -2.02
N GLU A 106 4.89 0.83 -0.95
CA GLU A 106 6.35 0.66 -0.92
C GLU A 106 6.75 -0.77 -1.27
N MET A 107 6.09 -1.78 -0.67
CA MET A 107 6.35 -3.18 -0.97
C MET A 107 6.08 -3.54 -2.43
N ALA A 108 5.02 -3.00 -3.04
CA ALA A 108 4.72 -3.24 -4.45
C ALA A 108 5.77 -2.62 -5.38
N LEU A 109 6.27 -1.43 -5.03
CA LEU A 109 7.33 -0.75 -5.78
C LEU A 109 8.67 -1.47 -5.63
N LEU A 110 9.03 -1.90 -4.42
CA LEU A 110 10.23 -2.70 -4.15
C LEU A 110 10.21 -4.03 -4.91
N ASP A 111 9.10 -4.75 -4.88
CA ASP A 111 8.94 -6.00 -5.62
C ASP A 111 9.05 -5.76 -7.13
N LEU A 112 8.43 -4.69 -7.65
CA LEU A 112 8.54 -4.31 -9.06
C LEU A 112 10.00 -4.02 -9.44
N PHE A 113 10.68 -3.14 -8.69
CA PHE A 113 12.05 -2.73 -9.00
C PHE A 113 13.06 -3.87 -8.92
N SER A 114 12.83 -4.85 -8.04
CA SER A 114 13.68 -6.03 -7.93
C SER A 114 13.61 -6.97 -9.15
N ARG A 115 12.59 -6.82 -9.98
CA ARG A 115 12.29 -7.66 -11.16
C ARG A 115 12.58 -6.96 -12.49
N GLU A 116 12.99 -5.70 -12.45
CA GLU A 116 13.34 -4.88 -13.62
C GLU A 116 14.79 -5.02 -14.08
#